data_AF-A0A1H3MKW7-F1
#
_entry.id   AF-A0A1H3MKW7-F1
#
_cell.length_a   1.000
_cell.length_b   1.000
_cell.length_c   1.000
_cell.angle_alpha   90.00
_cell.angle_beta   90.00
_cell.angle_gamma   90.00
#
_symmetry.space_group_name_H-M   'P 1'
#
loop_
_entity.id
_entity.type
_entity.pdbx_description
1 polymer ?
#
loop_
_entity_poly.entity_id
_entity_poly.type
_entity_poly.pdbx_seq_one_letter_code
_entity_poly.pdbx_strand_id
1 'polypeptide(L)'
;MPGFTTHYLFGSDLFNLLPENPLKKNIRKNNKAYALGLQGPDIFFFYIPSHIFHKENLGSLAQDKKTGEFFLNLLESRTLFTGNKKHLQIADAYIIGFIGHYTLDTTCHPFIYSFTNYTPASPPSDTHYFGNHAYLETEIDNSMLKKKKRIHPNQFHQDSTIMVSHIQRRIIAKMLCHAFKNTYTNLLVNQPMMRAAITYSIVGSRLLSDPTGQKKVFIRLIEQNLIGKAFISPMLPSDKYYFFKDPLNIRHKPWTHPWCQEKHSRKSFLNLYNDALTLYLKRVKAYYLLVHTDFSEEKRISYSKNYYGNLSFLSGLPLIE
;
A
#
# COMPACT_ATOMS: atom_id res chain seq x y z
N MET A 1 3.52 -5.37 -1.10
CA MET A 1 4.39 -4.63 -2.05
C MET A 1 5.15 -5.58 -2.99
N PRO A 2 5.48 -5.19 -4.24
CA PRO A 2 5.66 -3.82 -4.78
C PRO A 2 4.58 -3.18 -5.68
N GLY A 3 3.69 -2.32 -5.14
CA GLY A 3 2.86 -1.38 -5.93
C GLY A 3 3.10 0.12 -5.67
N PHE A 4 4.31 0.54 -5.26
CA PHE A 4 4.55 1.88 -4.68
C PHE A 4 4.04 3.03 -5.56
N THR A 5 4.43 3.02 -6.84
CA THR A 5 4.15 4.10 -7.78
C THR A 5 2.67 4.14 -8.09
N THR A 6 2.05 2.98 -8.29
CA THR A 6 0.63 2.86 -8.59
C THR A 6 -0.23 3.39 -7.45
N HIS A 7 0.13 3.10 -6.19
CA HIS A 7 -0.53 3.70 -5.02
C HIS A 7 -0.40 5.23 -4.97
N TYR A 8 0.81 5.75 -5.24
CA TYR A 8 1.01 7.21 -5.29
C TYR A 8 0.15 7.86 -6.37
N LEU A 9 0.11 7.27 -7.58
CA LEU A 9 -0.72 7.73 -8.69
C LEU A 9 -2.21 7.65 -8.35
N PHE A 10 -2.65 6.60 -7.67
CA PHE A 10 -4.02 6.42 -7.18
C PHE A 10 -4.48 7.55 -6.26
N GLY A 11 -3.64 7.93 -5.30
CA GLY A 11 -3.94 9.09 -4.47
C GLY A 11 -3.86 10.43 -5.21
N SER A 12 -2.93 10.57 -6.16
CA SER A 12 -2.87 11.76 -7.02
C SER A 12 -4.15 11.94 -7.83
N ASP A 13 -4.72 10.86 -8.34
CA ASP A 13 -5.94 10.89 -9.15
C ASP A 13 -7.16 11.18 -8.27
N LEU A 14 -7.26 10.57 -7.08
CA LEU A 14 -8.31 10.94 -6.12
C LEU A 14 -8.21 12.44 -5.81
N PHE A 15 -7.01 12.94 -5.48
CA PHE A 15 -6.81 14.35 -5.15
C PHE A 15 -7.32 15.29 -6.25
N ASN A 16 -7.10 14.95 -7.51
CA ASN A 16 -7.58 15.73 -8.65
C ASN A 16 -9.11 15.71 -8.77
N LEU A 17 -9.77 14.60 -8.42
CA LEU A 17 -11.23 14.46 -8.43
C LEU A 17 -11.92 15.18 -7.25
N LEU A 18 -11.19 15.48 -6.17
CA LEU A 18 -11.78 16.18 -5.03
C LEU A 18 -12.14 17.64 -5.41
N PRO A 19 -13.30 18.15 -4.97
CA PRO A 19 -13.64 19.56 -5.12
C PRO A 19 -12.71 20.43 -4.24
N GLU A 20 -12.56 21.72 -4.57
CA GLU A 20 -11.78 22.66 -3.75
C GLU A 20 -12.48 22.96 -2.41
N ASN A 21 -12.26 22.09 -1.44
CA ASN A 21 -12.86 22.14 -0.10
C ASN A 21 -11.77 21.98 1.01
N PRO A 22 -12.12 22.07 2.30
CA PRO A 22 -11.15 21.93 3.39
C PRO A 22 -10.38 20.59 3.37
N LEU A 23 -11.01 19.50 2.93
CA LEU A 23 -10.37 18.19 2.76
C LEU A 23 -9.23 18.25 1.75
N LYS A 24 -9.49 18.76 0.54
CA LYS A 24 -8.47 18.89 -0.50
C LYS A 24 -7.34 19.83 -0.09
N LYS A 25 -7.67 20.94 0.59
CA LYS A 25 -6.67 21.86 1.18
C LYS A 25 -5.80 21.14 2.22
N ASN A 26 -6.37 20.28 3.06
CA ASN A 26 -5.62 19.50 4.03
C ASN A 26 -4.65 18.51 3.35
N ILE A 27 -5.11 17.75 2.36
CA ILE A 27 -4.28 16.81 1.60
C ILE A 27 -3.15 17.56 0.90
N ARG A 28 -3.43 18.70 0.26
CA ARG A 28 -2.42 19.54 -0.40
C ARG A 28 -1.33 19.98 0.57
N LYS A 29 -1.72 20.46 1.77
CA LYS A 29 -0.80 20.92 2.82
C LYS A 29 0.01 19.78 3.43
N ASN A 30 -0.61 18.61 3.61
CA ASN A 30 -0.01 17.44 4.26
C ASN A 30 0.31 16.32 3.25
N ASN A 31 0.71 16.69 2.03
CA ASN A 31 0.84 15.75 0.91
C ASN A 31 1.83 14.59 1.18
N LYS A 32 2.90 14.81 1.96
CA LYS A 32 3.86 13.77 2.31
C LYS A 32 3.29 12.76 3.31
N ALA A 33 2.49 13.23 4.27
CA ALA A 33 1.78 12.34 5.20
C ALA A 33 0.72 11.52 4.45
N TYR A 34 -0.01 12.17 3.53
CA TYR A 34 -0.94 11.49 2.64
C TYR A 34 -0.26 10.42 1.77
N ALA A 35 0.83 10.79 1.10
CA ALA A 35 1.60 9.89 0.25
C ALA A 35 2.21 8.71 1.01
N LEU A 36 2.68 8.93 2.25
CA LEU A 36 3.14 7.85 3.12
C LEU A 36 1.97 6.92 3.50
N GLY A 37 0.79 7.48 3.77
CA GLY A 37 -0.42 6.69 4.00
C GLY A 37 -0.81 5.83 2.81
N LEU A 38 -0.60 6.30 1.57
CA LEU A 38 -0.85 5.50 0.35
C LEU A 38 0.04 4.27 0.24
N GLN A 39 1.14 4.20 0.99
CA GLN A 39 1.97 2.99 1.08
C GLN A 39 1.45 2.02 2.14
N GLY A 40 0.50 2.44 2.98
CA GLY A 40 -0.13 1.60 3.99
C GLY A 40 0.87 0.84 4.89
N PRO A 41 0.60 -0.44 5.23
CA PRO A 41 1.51 -1.28 5.99
C PRO A 41 2.74 -1.72 5.20
N ASP A 42 2.82 -1.48 3.88
CA ASP A 42 3.97 -1.93 3.09
C ASP A 42 5.29 -1.26 3.51
N ILE A 43 5.25 -0.13 4.20
CA ILE A 43 6.43 0.53 4.77
C ILE A 43 7.23 -0.39 5.70
N PHE A 44 6.59 -1.40 6.30
CA PHE A 44 7.24 -2.34 7.22
C PHE A 44 8.05 -3.43 6.51
N PHE A 45 7.83 -3.67 5.23
CA PHE A 45 8.69 -4.60 4.47
C PHE A 45 10.12 -4.08 4.31
N PHE A 46 10.30 -2.75 4.34
CA PHE A 46 11.61 -2.10 4.35
C PHE A 46 12.29 -2.14 5.73
N TYR A 47 11.56 -2.45 6.80
CA TYR A 47 12.11 -2.44 8.16
C TYR A 47 12.79 -3.79 8.47
N ILE A 48 14.08 -3.88 8.12
CA ILE A 48 14.92 -5.08 8.28
C ILE A 48 14.78 -5.76 9.65
N PRO A 49 14.79 -5.04 10.79
CA PRO A 49 14.65 -5.68 12.10
C PRO A 49 13.35 -6.47 12.28
N SER A 50 12.25 -6.10 11.59
CA SER A 50 11.01 -6.88 11.68
C SER A 50 11.08 -8.26 11.04
N HIS A 51 12.03 -8.49 10.13
CA HIS A 51 12.29 -9.83 9.58
C HIS A 51 13.17 -10.69 10.50
N ILE A 52 13.77 -10.10 11.54
CA ILE A 52 14.72 -10.77 12.45
C ILE A 52 14.10 -11.00 13.83
N PHE A 53 13.42 -9.99 14.39
CA PHE A 53 12.95 -9.99 15.78
C PHE A 53 11.46 -10.34 15.95
N HIS A 54 10.71 -10.47 14.84
CA HIS A 54 9.32 -10.87 14.89
C HIS A 54 9.13 -12.15 14.05
N LYS A 55 8.32 -13.08 14.57
CA LYS A 55 7.98 -14.32 13.87
C LYS A 55 7.30 -14.05 12.52
N GLU A 56 6.58 -12.93 12.42
CA GLU A 56 5.96 -12.43 11.20
C GLU A 56 6.27 -10.94 11.04
N ASN A 57 6.54 -10.50 9.81
CA ASN A 57 6.78 -9.09 9.51
C ASN A 57 5.54 -8.25 9.88
N LEU A 58 5.76 -7.04 10.42
CA LEU A 58 4.68 -6.14 10.83
C LEU A 58 3.72 -5.78 9.68
N GLY A 59 4.23 -5.69 8.45
CA GLY A 59 3.45 -5.48 7.24
C GLY A 59 2.49 -6.63 6.97
N SER A 60 3.01 -7.87 6.97
CA SER A 60 2.20 -9.09 6.81
C SER A 60 1.13 -9.22 7.90
N LEU A 61 1.46 -8.92 9.15
CA LEU A 61 0.48 -8.92 10.24
C LEU A 61 -0.69 -7.98 9.94
N ALA A 62 -0.41 -6.74 9.55
CA ALA A 62 -1.44 -5.75 9.23
C ALA A 62 -2.26 -6.10 7.97
N GLN A 63 -1.67 -6.85 7.03
CA GLN A 63 -2.33 -7.26 5.78
C GLN A 63 -3.21 -8.52 5.93
N ASP A 64 -2.81 -9.45 6.80
CA ASP A 64 -3.40 -10.79 6.83
C ASP A 64 -4.18 -11.10 8.12
N LYS A 65 -3.85 -10.44 9.23
CA LYS A 65 -4.43 -10.75 10.55
C LYS A 65 -5.11 -9.54 11.15
N LYS A 66 -6.38 -9.70 11.50
CA LYS A 66 -7.18 -8.67 12.20
C LYS A 66 -7.18 -7.32 11.48
N THR A 67 -7.21 -7.33 10.14
CA THR A 67 -7.11 -6.13 9.31
C THR A 67 -8.14 -5.05 9.67
N GLY A 68 -9.40 -5.44 9.87
CA GLY A 68 -10.46 -4.50 10.29
C GLY A 68 -10.21 -3.92 11.68
N GLU A 69 -9.72 -4.72 12.63
CA GLU A 69 -9.37 -4.28 13.99
C GLU A 69 -8.14 -3.36 13.97
N PHE A 70 -7.12 -3.66 13.14
CA PHE A 70 -5.97 -2.80 12.93
C PHE A 70 -6.39 -1.42 12.42
N PHE A 71 -7.25 -1.39 11.39
CA PHE A 71 -7.73 -0.14 10.84
C PHE A 71 -8.60 0.64 11.84
N LEU A 72 -9.46 -0.03 12.59
CA LEU A 72 -10.27 0.60 13.64
C LEU A 72 -9.39 1.28 14.70
N ASN A 73 -8.34 0.58 15.16
CA ASN A 73 -7.37 1.16 16.10
C ASN A 73 -6.54 2.28 15.46
N LEU A 74 -6.21 2.19 14.17
CA LEU A 74 -5.55 3.29 13.45
C LEU A 74 -6.47 4.52 13.36
N LEU A 75 -7.76 4.32 13.11
CA LEU A 75 -8.76 5.38 13.08
C LEU A 75 -8.92 6.01 14.48
N GLU A 76 -9.01 5.20 15.52
CA GLU A 76 -9.07 5.64 16.92
C GLU A 76 -7.84 6.46 17.32
N SER A 77 -6.65 6.11 16.83
CA SER A 77 -5.40 6.81 17.15
C SER A 77 -5.42 8.32 16.83
N ARG A 78 -6.34 8.77 15.98
CA ARG A 78 -6.63 10.20 15.74
C ARG A 78 -6.97 10.94 17.04
N THR A 79 -7.67 10.30 17.97
CA THR A 79 -8.09 10.87 19.26
C THR A 79 -6.92 11.29 20.15
N LEU A 80 -5.73 10.73 19.92
CA LEU A 80 -4.48 11.09 20.60
C LEU A 80 -4.04 12.55 20.37
N PHE A 81 -4.72 13.24 19.46
CA PHE A 81 -4.40 14.61 19.03
C PHE A 81 -5.58 15.58 19.19
N THR A 82 -6.63 15.21 19.91
CA THR A 82 -7.75 16.09 20.24
C THR A 82 -7.24 17.40 20.85
N GLY A 83 -7.82 18.53 20.43
CA GLY A 83 -7.37 19.87 20.82
C GLY A 83 -6.17 20.42 20.02
N ASN A 84 -5.52 19.61 19.15
CA ASN A 84 -4.42 20.09 18.30
C ASN A 84 -4.77 20.00 16.80
N LYS A 85 -5.27 21.12 16.25
CA LYS A 85 -5.71 21.22 14.84
C LYS A 85 -4.63 20.81 13.84
N LYS A 86 -3.36 21.17 14.07
CA LYS A 86 -2.25 20.83 13.16
C LYS A 86 -1.96 19.32 13.17
N HIS A 87 -2.00 18.68 14.34
CA HIS A 87 -1.76 17.25 14.44
C HIS A 87 -2.92 16.44 13.87
N LEU A 88 -4.16 16.84 14.13
CA LEU A 88 -5.35 16.23 13.52
C LEU A 88 -5.29 16.29 11.99
N GLN A 89 -4.92 17.45 11.42
CA GLN A 89 -4.74 17.60 9.97
C GLN A 89 -3.73 16.60 9.36
N ILE A 90 -2.63 16.32 10.06
CA ILE A 90 -1.63 15.33 9.64
C ILE A 90 -2.18 13.91 9.76
N ALA A 91 -2.83 13.59 10.88
CA ALA A 91 -3.46 12.29 11.11
C ALA A 91 -4.52 11.99 10.04
N ASP A 92 -5.37 12.96 9.73
CA ASP A 92 -6.42 12.85 8.72
C ASP A 92 -5.82 12.58 7.33
N ALA A 93 -4.78 13.33 6.95
CA ALA A 93 -4.10 13.12 5.67
C ALA A 93 -3.51 11.70 5.59
N TYR A 94 -2.86 11.22 6.65
CA TYR A 94 -2.32 9.86 6.68
C TYR A 94 -3.41 8.78 6.59
N ILE A 95 -4.49 8.89 7.36
CA ILE A 95 -5.61 7.93 7.34
C ILE A 95 -6.28 7.90 5.96
N ILE A 96 -6.48 9.05 5.32
CA ILE A 96 -7.04 9.12 3.96
C ILE A 96 -6.13 8.39 2.96
N GLY A 97 -4.81 8.51 3.10
CA GLY A 97 -3.85 7.74 2.30
C GLY A 97 -3.98 6.24 2.55
N PHE A 98 -4.05 5.84 3.82
CA PHE A 98 -4.16 4.43 4.22
C PHE A 98 -5.43 3.77 3.69
N ILE A 99 -6.56 4.48 3.72
CA ILE A 99 -7.81 4.05 3.08
C ILE A 99 -7.59 3.79 1.59
N GLY A 100 -6.80 4.63 0.90
CA GLY A 100 -6.49 4.49 -0.51
C GLY A 100 -5.68 3.23 -0.81
N HIS A 101 -4.65 2.98 -0.01
CA HIS A 101 -3.82 1.78 -0.11
C HIS A 101 -4.67 0.51 -0.04
N TYR A 102 -5.42 0.36 1.06
CA TYR A 102 -6.29 -0.79 1.27
C TYR A 102 -7.36 -0.93 0.18
N THR A 103 -7.93 0.18 -0.30
CA THR A 103 -8.94 0.15 -1.37
C THR A 103 -8.37 -0.42 -2.66
N LEU A 104 -7.14 -0.03 -3.01
CA LEU A 104 -6.52 -0.50 -4.23
C LEU A 104 -6.14 -1.97 -4.13
N ASP A 105 -5.48 -2.37 -3.03
CA ASP A 105 -5.02 -3.76 -2.85
C ASP A 105 -6.17 -4.75 -2.84
N THR A 106 -7.20 -4.49 -2.04
CA THR A 106 -8.39 -5.36 -1.98
C THR A 106 -9.13 -5.48 -3.31
N THR A 107 -8.95 -4.53 -4.23
CA THR A 107 -9.57 -4.57 -5.56
C THR A 107 -8.66 -5.24 -6.60
N CYS A 108 -7.36 -4.99 -6.53
CA CYS A 108 -6.41 -5.31 -7.60
C CYS A 108 -5.54 -6.54 -7.32
N HIS A 109 -5.31 -6.94 -6.07
CA HIS A 109 -4.49 -8.11 -5.78
C HIS A 109 -5.06 -9.42 -6.35
N PRO A 110 -6.37 -9.68 -6.40
CA PRO A 110 -6.88 -10.88 -7.07
C PRO A 110 -6.47 -10.99 -8.53
N PHE A 111 -6.35 -9.86 -9.22
CA PHE A 111 -5.80 -9.79 -10.57
C PHE A 111 -4.32 -10.15 -10.57
N ILE A 112 -3.52 -9.54 -9.70
CA ILE A 112 -2.07 -9.79 -9.62
C ILE A 112 -1.82 -11.28 -9.34
N TYR A 113 -2.47 -11.84 -8.32
CA TYR A 113 -2.37 -13.26 -7.95
C TYR A 113 -2.80 -14.22 -9.07
N SER A 114 -3.79 -13.83 -9.88
CA SER A 114 -4.21 -14.63 -11.03
C SER A 114 -3.14 -14.66 -12.13
N PHE A 115 -2.54 -13.50 -12.43
CA PHE A 115 -1.52 -13.37 -13.48
C PHE A 115 -0.12 -13.85 -13.06
N THR A 116 0.08 -14.14 -11.76
CA THR A 116 1.32 -14.72 -11.22
C THR A 116 1.18 -16.22 -10.92
N ASN A 117 0.04 -16.83 -11.27
CA ASN A 117 -0.28 -18.25 -11.05
C ASN A 117 -0.28 -18.68 -9.58
N TYR A 118 -0.74 -17.81 -8.68
CA TYR A 118 -0.87 -18.15 -7.26
C TYR A 118 -2.03 -19.12 -7.02
N THR A 119 -1.78 -20.14 -6.20
CA THR A 119 -2.80 -21.14 -5.83
C THR A 119 -3.02 -21.12 -4.32
N PRO A 120 -4.16 -20.62 -3.82
CA PRO A 120 -4.41 -20.57 -2.36
C PRO A 120 -4.43 -21.93 -1.67
N ALA A 121 -4.83 -22.99 -2.37
CA ALA A 121 -4.86 -24.36 -1.84
C ALA A 121 -3.46 -24.97 -1.66
N SER A 122 -2.46 -24.43 -2.35
CA SER A 122 -1.06 -24.82 -2.22
C SER A 122 -0.21 -23.55 -2.33
N PRO A 123 -0.24 -22.72 -1.27
CA PRO A 123 0.41 -21.42 -1.32
C PRO A 123 1.91 -21.65 -1.51
N PRO A 124 2.52 -21.06 -2.55
CA PRO A 124 3.94 -21.23 -2.82
C PRO A 124 4.74 -20.72 -1.63
N SER A 125 5.53 -21.61 -1.03
CA SER A 125 6.42 -21.31 0.09
C SER A 125 7.80 -20.81 -0.37
N ASP A 126 8.01 -20.69 -1.68
CA ASP A 126 9.31 -20.40 -2.26
C ASP A 126 9.49 -18.93 -2.65
N THR A 127 10.75 -18.50 -2.62
CA THR A 127 11.18 -17.18 -3.07
C THR A 127 11.00 -16.96 -4.58
N HIS A 128 10.70 -18.01 -5.35
CA HIS A 128 10.49 -17.91 -6.79
C HIS A 128 9.14 -17.25 -7.10
N TYR A 129 8.06 -17.67 -6.44
CA TYR A 129 6.77 -17.02 -6.58
C TYR A 129 6.84 -15.52 -6.24
N PHE A 130 7.52 -15.20 -5.13
CA PHE A 130 7.71 -13.81 -4.70
C PHE A 130 8.35 -12.95 -5.79
N GLY A 131 9.41 -13.44 -6.45
CA GLY A 131 10.07 -12.72 -7.53
C GLY A 131 9.13 -12.45 -8.71
N ASN A 132 8.31 -13.42 -9.12
CA ASN A 132 7.35 -13.27 -10.21
C ASN A 132 6.25 -12.23 -9.86
N HIS A 133 5.74 -12.29 -8.63
CA HIS A 133 4.78 -11.31 -8.10
C HIS A 133 5.37 -9.90 -8.13
N ALA A 134 6.60 -9.76 -7.66
CA ALA A 134 7.29 -8.47 -7.63
C ALA A 134 7.60 -7.92 -9.04
N TYR A 135 7.92 -8.79 -10.01
CA TYR A 135 8.07 -8.36 -11.41
C TYR A 135 6.76 -7.80 -11.96
N LEU A 136 5.63 -8.48 -11.77
CA LEU A 136 4.34 -8.03 -12.29
C LEU A 136 3.96 -6.66 -11.71
N GLU A 137 4.00 -6.51 -10.39
CA GLU A 137 3.61 -5.25 -9.78
C GLU A 137 4.56 -4.09 -10.15
N THR A 138 5.87 -4.36 -10.28
CA THR A 138 6.85 -3.37 -10.78
C THR A 138 6.55 -2.94 -12.22
N GLU A 139 6.07 -3.85 -13.06
CA GLU A 139 5.70 -3.52 -14.44
C GLU A 139 4.36 -2.82 -14.57
N ILE A 140 3.42 -3.13 -13.68
CA ILE A 140 2.21 -2.33 -13.50
C ILE A 140 2.62 -0.90 -13.13
N ASP A 141 3.51 -0.71 -12.15
CA ASP A 141 4.06 0.58 -11.75
C ASP A 141 4.65 1.36 -12.94
N ASN A 142 5.54 0.72 -13.72
CA ASN A 142 6.17 1.35 -14.89
C ASN A 142 5.13 1.73 -15.95
N SER A 143 4.18 0.83 -16.22
CA SER A 143 3.12 1.05 -17.20
C SER A 143 2.17 2.17 -16.79
N MET A 144 1.80 2.21 -15.51
CA MET A 144 0.94 3.24 -14.93
C MET A 144 1.62 4.60 -14.92
N LEU A 145 2.90 4.65 -14.56
CA LEU A 145 3.71 5.88 -14.58
C LEU A 145 3.81 6.45 -16.00
N LYS A 146 4.16 5.61 -16.98
CA LYS A 146 4.21 6.01 -18.39
C LYS A 146 2.85 6.49 -18.88
N LYS A 147 1.77 5.76 -18.55
CA LYS A 147 0.41 6.11 -18.99
C LYS A 147 -0.12 7.41 -18.38
N LYS A 148 0.09 7.64 -17.07
CA LYS A 148 -0.52 8.76 -16.34
C LYS A 148 0.35 10.01 -16.28
N LYS A 149 1.67 9.87 -16.28
CA LYS A 149 2.62 10.99 -16.16
C LYS A 149 3.50 11.19 -17.39
N ARG A 150 3.50 10.25 -18.35
CA ARG A 150 4.36 10.30 -19.55
C ARG A 150 5.85 10.42 -19.23
N ILE A 151 6.26 9.83 -18.10
CA ILE A 151 7.66 9.76 -17.67
C ILE A 151 8.07 8.30 -17.43
N HIS A 152 9.38 8.07 -17.44
CA HIS A 152 9.99 6.78 -17.15
C HIS A 152 10.37 6.65 -15.65
N PRO A 153 10.61 5.44 -15.14
CA PRO A 153 10.92 5.23 -13.73
C PRO A 153 12.17 5.98 -13.25
N ASN A 154 13.18 6.14 -14.11
CA ASN A 154 14.39 6.92 -13.80
C ASN A 154 14.14 8.42 -13.57
N GLN A 155 12.99 8.94 -14.01
CA GLN A 155 12.54 10.32 -13.81
C GLN A 155 11.60 10.47 -12.60
N PHE A 156 11.30 9.37 -11.89
CA PHE A 156 10.36 9.39 -10.77
C PHE A 156 11.05 9.02 -9.45
N HIS A 157 11.18 10.00 -8.57
CA HIS A 157 11.82 9.85 -7.27
C HIS A 157 10.81 9.45 -6.20
N GLN A 158 10.61 8.14 -6.00
CA GLN A 158 9.67 7.58 -5.02
C GLN A 158 9.91 8.12 -3.59
N ASP A 159 11.16 8.15 -3.14
CA ASP A 159 11.56 8.63 -1.82
C ASP A 159 11.12 10.08 -1.57
N SER A 160 11.22 10.93 -2.59
CA SER A 160 10.80 12.33 -2.51
C SER A 160 9.30 12.48 -2.22
N THR A 161 8.48 11.50 -2.62
CA THR A 161 7.02 11.54 -2.43
C THR A 161 6.61 11.31 -0.98
N ILE A 162 7.38 10.51 -0.24
CA ILE A 162 7.10 10.10 1.15
C ILE A 162 8.04 10.74 2.18
N MET A 163 8.84 11.72 1.76
CA MET A 163 9.75 12.46 2.62
C MET A 163 8.98 13.33 3.62
N VAL A 164 8.53 12.72 4.72
CA VAL A 164 7.76 13.38 5.78
C VAL A 164 8.64 14.25 6.68
N SER A 165 8.08 15.37 7.13
CA SER A 165 8.73 16.24 8.13
C SER A 165 8.88 15.56 9.50
N HIS A 166 9.74 16.11 10.37
CA HIS A 166 9.92 15.60 11.74
C HIS A 166 8.59 15.48 12.52
N ILE A 167 7.72 16.49 12.37
CA ILE A 167 6.42 16.50 13.05
C ILE A 167 5.47 15.45 12.47
N GLN A 168 5.43 15.30 11.14
CA GLN A 168 4.61 14.28 10.48
C GLN A 168 5.05 12.87 10.87
N ARG A 169 6.36 12.58 10.79
CA ARG A 169 6.92 11.30 11.20
C ARG A 169 6.60 10.96 12.65
N ARG A 170 6.69 11.94 13.57
CA ARG A 170 6.35 11.73 14.99
C ARG A 170 4.88 11.36 15.18
N ILE A 171 3.97 12.09 14.53
CA ILE A 171 2.53 11.86 14.62
C ILE A 171 2.18 10.48 14.06
N ILE A 172 2.63 10.18 12.84
CA ILE A 172 2.35 8.92 12.16
C ILE A 172 2.93 7.74 12.93
N ALA A 173 4.16 7.86 13.46
CA ALA A 173 4.74 6.83 14.31
C ALA A 173 3.94 6.57 15.60
N LYS A 174 3.37 7.63 16.21
CA LYS A 174 2.50 7.49 17.39
C LYS A 174 1.19 6.78 17.03
N MET A 175 0.61 7.11 15.88
CA MET A 175 -0.60 6.47 15.37
C MET A 175 -0.40 4.98 15.09
N LEU A 176 0.65 4.64 14.34
CA LEU A 176 1.02 3.25 14.05
C LEU A 176 1.32 2.46 15.32
N CYS A 177 2.09 3.03 16.25
CA CYS A 177 2.39 2.37 17.51
C CYS A 177 1.13 2.07 18.32
N HIS A 178 0.15 2.99 18.34
CA HIS A 178 -1.14 2.77 18.99
C HIS A 178 -1.92 1.65 18.29
N ALA A 179 -2.02 1.69 16.96
CA ALA A 179 -2.72 0.67 16.17
C ALA A 179 -2.16 -0.74 16.42
N PHE A 180 -0.84 -0.92 16.29
CA PHE A 180 -0.21 -2.23 16.52
C PHE A 180 -0.39 -2.73 17.95
N LYS A 181 -0.20 -1.87 18.97
CA LYS A 181 -0.33 -2.29 20.38
C LYS A 181 -1.73 -2.76 20.72
N ASN A 182 -2.75 -2.08 20.21
CA ASN A 182 -4.13 -2.37 20.55
C ASN A 182 -4.73 -3.50 19.70
N THR A 183 -4.12 -3.85 18.56
CA THR A 183 -4.57 -4.99 17.73
C THR A 183 -3.83 -6.29 18.07
N TYR A 184 -2.52 -6.19 18.36
CA TYR A 184 -1.64 -7.34 18.59
C TYR A 184 -1.02 -7.25 19.99
N THR A 185 -1.76 -7.69 20.99
CA THR A 185 -1.43 -7.53 22.43
C THR A 185 -0.08 -8.14 22.85
N ASN A 186 0.37 -9.20 22.16
CA ASN A 186 1.64 -9.88 22.46
C ASN A 186 2.83 -9.32 21.68
N LEU A 187 2.64 -8.26 20.89
CA LEU A 187 3.67 -7.72 20.00
C LEU A 187 4.42 -6.57 20.67
N LEU A 188 5.74 -6.73 20.84
CA LEU A 188 6.61 -5.69 21.37
C LEU A 188 6.90 -4.62 20.31
N VAL A 189 6.04 -3.61 20.24
CA VAL A 189 6.25 -2.41 19.40
C VAL A 189 6.39 -1.15 20.24
N ASN A 190 7.19 -0.20 19.74
CA ASN A 190 7.34 1.12 20.35
C ASN A 190 7.46 2.23 19.28
N GLN A 191 7.31 3.49 19.70
CA GLN A 191 7.36 4.62 18.78
C GLN A 191 8.71 4.77 18.05
N PRO A 192 9.89 4.58 18.69
CA PRO A 192 11.16 4.52 17.98
C PRO A 192 11.19 3.53 16.82
N MET A 193 10.67 2.31 17.01
CA MET A 193 10.56 1.31 15.94
C MET A 193 9.70 1.81 14.78
N MET A 194 8.54 2.43 15.06
CA MET A 194 7.69 2.99 14.00
C MET A 194 8.39 4.13 13.25
N ARG A 195 9.14 4.99 13.96
CA ARG A 195 9.94 6.06 13.32
C ARG A 195 11.06 5.49 12.46
N ALA A 196 11.69 4.40 12.90
CA ALA A 196 12.69 3.68 12.16
C ALA A 196 12.08 3.08 10.88
N ALA A 197 10.95 2.37 10.97
CA ALA A 197 10.25 1.81 9.81
C ALA A 197 9.93 2.88 8.74
N ILE A 198 9.39 4.04 9.14
CA ILE A 198 9.15 5.17 8.22
C ILE A 198 10.44 5.68 7.58
N THR A 199 11.54 5.73 8.33
CA THR A 199 12.83 6.19 7.80
C THR A 199 13.42 5.17 6.84
N TYR A 200 13.28 3.88 7.16
CA TYR A 200 13.75 2.77 6.34
C TYR A 200 12.96 2.67 5.04
N SER A 201 11.66 2.98 5.00
CA SER A 201 10.91 3.02 3.74
C SER A 201 11.38 4.14 2.80
N ILE A 202 11.77 5.31 3.34
CA ILE A 202 12.37 6.41 2.57
C ILE A 202 13.74 6.00 2.02
N VAL A 203 14.60 5.41 2.86
CA VAL A 203 15.93 4.94 2.43
C VAL A 203 15.80 3.79 1.44
N GLY A 204 14.92 2.83 1.72
CA GLY A 204 14.67 1.65 0.91
C GLY A 204 14.15 2.01 -0.48
N SER A 205 13.18 2.91 -0.58
CA SER A 205 12.70 3.42 -1.88
C SER A 205 13.81 4.12 -2.68
N ARG A 206 14.70 4.87 -2.01
CA ARG A 206 15.89 5.43 -2.67
C ARG A 206 16.85 4.34 -3.15
N LEU A 207 17.08 3.31 -2.34
CA LEU A 207 17.92 2.18 -2.71
C LEU A 207 17.31 1.36 -3.85
N LEU A 208 15.99 1.32 -3.99
CA LEU A 208 15.35 0.65 -5.13
C LEU A 208 15.38 1.48 -6.42
N SER A 209 15.88 2.72 -6.39
CA SER A 209 16.08 3.50 -7.61
C SER A 209 17.20 2.90 -8.46
N ASP A 210 16.92 2.70 -9.74
CA ASP A 210 17.89 2.24 -10.75
C ASP A 210 17.79 3.07 -12.04
N PRO A 211 18.32 4.30 -12.07
CA PRO A 211 18.17 5.18 -13.22
C PRO A 211 18.81 4.65 -14.51
N THR A 212 19.83 3.80 -14.40
CA THR A 212 20.60 3.28 -15.54
C THR A 212 20.17 1.88 -15.95
N GLY A 213 19.45 1.14 -15.10
CA GLY A 213 19.12 -0.28 -15.27
C GLY A 213 20.27 -1.23 -14.94
N GLN A 214 21.47 -0.70 -14.64
CA GLN A 214 22.66 -1.51 -14.38
C GLN A 214 22.58 -2.18 -13.01
N LYS A 215 21.93 -1.54 -12.03
CA LYS A 215 21.78 -2.12 -10.70
C LYS A 215 20.96 -3.40 -10.75
N LYS A 216 19.88 -3.40 -11.55
CA LYS A 216 19.03 -4.57 -11.77
C LYS A 216 19.81 -5.73 -12.36
N VAL A 217 20.62 -5.47 -13.39
CA VAL A 217 21.47 -6.50 -14.03
C VAL A 217 22.48 -7.05 -13.01
N PHE A 218 23.22 -6.17 -12.34
CA PHE A 218 24.24 -6.58 -11.37
C PHE A 218 23.66 -7.40 -10.21
N ILE A 219 22.56 -6.93 -9.61
CA ILE A 219 21.89 -7.67 -8.54
C ILE A 219 21.36 -9.01 -9.05
N ARG A 220 20.79 -9.06 -10.26
CA ARG A 220 20.31 -10.32 -10.83
C ARG A 220 21.44 -11.34 -11.02
N LEU A 221 22.61 -10.89 -11.46
CA LEU A 221 23.80 -11.74 -11.61
C LEU A 221 24.26 -12.29 -10.25
N ILE A 222 24.29 -11.47 -9.20
CA ILE A 222 24.64 -11.94 -7.85
C ILE A 222 23.60 -12.94 -7.34
N GLU A 223 22.33 -12.61 -7.46
CA GLU A 223 21.22 -13.47 -7.02
C GLU A 223 21.25 -14.83 -7.71
N GLN A 224 21.56 -14.87 -9.01
CA GLN A 224 21.67 -16.11 -9.77
C GLN A 224 22.84 -16.98 -9.28
N ASN A 225 23.98 -16.37 -8.92
CA ASN A 225 25.17 -17.12 -8.50
C ASN A 225 25.14 -17.54 -7.02
N LEU A 226 24.55 -16.74 -6.12
CA LEU A 226 24.56 -17.03 -4.68
C LEU A 226 23.27 -17.69 -4.17
N ILE A 227 22.12 -17.26 -4.67
CA ILE A 227 20.79 -17.64 -4.16
C ILE A 227 20.05 -18.55 -5.16
N GLY A 228 20.45 -18.51 -6.44
CA GLY A 228 19.80 -19.18 -7.56
C GLY A 228 18.43 -18.57 -7.94
N LYS A 229 17.98 -17.50 -7.28
CA LYS A 229 16.58 -17.03 -7.33
C LYS A 229 16.49 -15.51 -7.28
N ALA A 230 15.51 -14.91 -7.99
CA ALA A 230 15.32 -13.46 -8.04
C ALA A 230 14.55 -12.97 -6.82
N PHE A 231 15.07 -11.99 -6.08
CA PHE A 231 14.43 -11.49 -4.86
C PHE A 231 14.34 -9.96 -4.81
N ILE A 232 15.47 -9.28 -4.90
CA ILE A 232 15.62 -7.82 -4.95
C ILE A 232 15.54 -7.31 -6.39
N SER A 233 16.19 -7.99 -7.35
CA SER A 233 16.17 -7.55 -8.75
C SER A 233 14.77 -7.36 -9.36
N PRO A 234 13.73 -8.14 -8.98
CA PRO A 234 12.36 -7.90 -9.44
C PRO A 234 11.75 -6.58 -8.98
N MET A 235 12.15 -6.09 -7.79
CA MET A 235 11.66 -4.84 -7.21
C MET A 235 12.26 -3.58 -7.85
N LEU A 236 13.32 -3.74 -8.65
CA LEU A 236 13.97 -2.62 -9.31
C LEU A 236 13.19 -2.26 -10.58
N PRO A 237 12.58 -1.06 -10.65
CA PRO A 237 11.92 -0.61 -11.85
C PRO A 237 12.95 -0.40 -12.97
N SER A 238 12.54 -0.64 -14.21
CA SER A 238 13.41 -0.52 -15.37
C SER A 238 12.62 -0.10 -16.59
N ASP A 239 13.21 0.78 -17.39
CA ASP A 239 12.75 1.17 -18.72
C ASP A 239 13.33 0.29 -19.84
N LYS A 240 14.29 -0.58 -19.52
CA LYS A 240 15.03 -1.44 -20.45
C LYS A 240 14.57 -2.89 -20.43
N TYR A 241 14.28 -3.43 -19.25
CA TYR A 241 14.00 -4.85 -19.05
C TYR A 241 12.54 -5.10 -18.68
N TYR A 242 11.84 -5.86 -19.53
CA TYR A 242 10.42 -6.23 -19.40
C TYR A 242 10.27 -7.75 -19.38
N PHE A 243 9.46 -8.25 -18.46
CA PHE A 243 9.22 -9.65 -18.09
C PHE A 243 7.75 -10.04 -18.34
N PHE A 244 6.80 -9.09 -18.31
CA PHE A 244 5.41 -9.28 -18.77
C PHE A 244 5.13 -8.46 -20.04
N LYS A 245 4.54 -9.11 -21.04
CA LYS A 245 4.17 -8.45 -22.31
C LYS A 245 2.93 -7.56 -22.20
N ASP A 246 2.03 -7.87 -21.27
CA ASP A 246 0.77 -7.15 -21.05
C ASP A 246 0.44 -7.08 -19.54
N PRO A 247 1.24 -6.35 -18.74
CA PRO A 247 1.09 -6.32 -17.28
C PRO A 247 -0.25 -5.71 -16.83
N LEU A 248 -0.88 -4.90 -17.68
CA LEU A 248 -2.18 -4.28 -17.39
C LEU A 248 -3.38 -5.09 -17.93
N ASN A 249 -3.14 -6.20 -18.64
CA ASN A 249 -4.15 -6.97 -19.37
C ASN A 249 -5.02 -6.09 -20.29
N ILE A 250 -4.39 -5.23 -21.10
CA ILE A 250 -5.06 -4.36 -22.07
C ILE A 250 -5.80 -5.18 -23.13
N ARG A 251 -5.37 -6.41 -23.39
CA ARG A 251 -6.04 -7.33 -24.32
C ARG A 251 -7.27 -8.02 -23.73
N HIS A 252 -7.63 -7.73 -22.49
CA HIS A 252 -8.81 -8.29 -21.82
C HIS A 252 -8.86 -9.83 -21.87
N LYS A 253 -7.69 -10.47 -21.68
CA LYS A 253 -7.61 -11.92 -21.53
C LYS A 253 -8.46 -12.36 -20.33
N PRO A 254 -9.19 -13.48 -20.44
CA PRO A 254 -9.94 -14.02 -19.31
C PRO A 254 -8.97 -14.43 -18.20
N TRP A 255 -9.37 -14.18 -16.96
CA TRP A 255 -8.64 -14.59 -15.77
C TRP A 255 -9.65 -14.98 -14.67
N THR A 256 -9.21 -15.84 -13.75
CA THR A 256 -10.06 -16.40 -12.69
C THR A 256 -9.56 -15.93 -11.34
N HIS A 257 -10.49 -15.59 -10.44
CA HIS A 257 -10.16 -15.20 -9.07
C HIS A 257 -9.49 -16.37 -8.33
N PRO A 258 -8.27 -16.23 -7.77
CA PRO A 258 -7.53 -17.38 -7.24
C PRO A 258 -8.24 -18.11 -6.10
N TRP A 259 -8.98 -17.38 -5.25
CA TRP A 259 -9.78 -17.93 -4.15
C TRP A 259 -11.22 -18.33 -4.51
N CYS A 260 -11.70 -18.03 -5.72
CA CYS A 260 -13.07 -18.33 -6.13
C CYS A 260 -13.07 -18.78 -7.60
N GLN A 261 -12.97 -20.09 -7.84
CA GLN A 261 -12.82 -20.65 -9.19
C GLN A 261 -14.00 -20.34 -10.12
N GLU A 262 -15.19 -20.07 -9.56
CA GLU A 262 -16.40 -19.68 -10.31
C GLU A 262 -16.38 -18.21 -10.77
N LYS A 263 -15.51 -17.36 -10.18
CA LYS A 263 -15.44 -15.94 -10.50
C LYS A 263 -14.44 -15.70 -11.62
N HIS A 264 -14.97 -15.58 -12.83
CA HIS A 264 -14.20 -15.20 -14.02
C HIS A 264 -14.33 -13.72 -14.35
N SER A 265 -13.28 -13.13 -14.90
CA SER A 265 -13.24 -11.72 -15.28
C SER A 265 -12.42 -11.51 -16.55
N ARG A 266 -12.75 -10.43 -17.27
CA ARG A 266 -11.96 -9.88 -18.37
C ARG A 266 -11.54 -8.44 -18.11
N LYS A 267 -11.75 -7.95 -16.89
CA LYS A 267 -11.33 -6.60 -16.50
C LYS A 267 -9.81 -6.48 -16.61
N SER A 268 -9.36 -5.41 -17.25
CA SER A 268 -7.95 -5.00 -17.21
C SER A 268 -7.62 -4.42 -15.83
N PHE A 269 -6.33 -4.27 -15.52
CA PHE A 269 -5.90 -3.57 -14.31
C PHE A 269 -6.48 -2.14 -14.26
N LEU A 270 -6.60 -1.47 -15.40
CA LEU A 270 -7.18 -0.13 -15.50
C LEU A 270 -8.67 -0.09 -15.16
N ASN A 271 -9.43 -1.13 -15.50
CA ASN A 271 -10.84 -1.21 -15.11
C ASN A 271 -10.95 -1.35 -13.58
N LEU A 272 -10.20 -2.27 -12.99
CA LEU A 272 -10.16 -2.47 -11.54
C LEU A 272 -9.69 -1.21 -10.80
N TYR A 273 -8.68 -0.53 -11.33
CA TYR A 273 -8.20 0.74 -10.79
C TYR A 273 -9.29 1.83 -10.78
N ASN A 274 -10.08 1.95 -11.85
CA ASN A 274 -11.17 2.93 -11.92
C ASN A 274 -12.34 2.57 -10.99
N ASP A 275 -12.67 1.27 -10.87
CA ASP A 275 -13.65 0.78 -9.91
C ASP A 275 -13.20 1.10 -8.47
N ALA A 276 -11.93 0.81 -8.16
CA ALA A 276 -11.31 1.14 -6.89
C ALA A 276 -11.32 2.65 -6.63
N LEU A 277 -11.07 3.50 -7.63
CA LEU A 277 -11.05 4.96 -7.48
C LEU A 277 -12.43 5.50 -7.11
N THR A 278 -13.49 4.94 -7.70
CA THR A 278 -14.88 5.26 -7.36
C THR A 278 -15.19 4.88 -5.91
N LEU A 279 -14.78 3.68 -5.49
CA LEU A 279 -14.92 3.23 -4.11
C LEU A 279 -14.11 4.09 -3.14
N TYR A 280 -12.89 4.47 -3.52
CA TYR A 280 -12.00 5.30 -2.71
C TYR A 280 -12.62 6.69 -2.46
N LEU A 281 -13.20 7.31 -3.50
CA LEU A 281 -13.92 8.58 -3.35
C LEU A 281 -15.11 8.45 -2.39
N LYS A 282 -15.88 7.35 -2.46
CA LYS A 282 -17.00 7.09 -1.53
C LYS A 282 -16.50 6.97 -0.08
N ARG A 283 -15.44 6.17 0.14
CA ARG A 283 -14.82 5.98 1.48
C ARG A 283 -14.32 7.30 2.05
N VAL A 284 -13.64 8.12 1.25
CA VAL A 284 -13.10 9.42 1.69
C VAL A 284 -14.21 10.43 2.01
N LYS A 285 -15.31 10.47 1.24
CA LYS A 285 -16.47 11.31 1.57
C LYS A 285 -17.09 10.90 2.91
N ALA A 286 -17.25 9.60 3.15
CA ALA A 286 -17.78 9.09 4.41
C ALA A 286 -16.84 9.36 5.60
N TYR A 287 -15.52 9.22 5.40
CA TYR A 287 -14.53 9.58 6.42
C TYR A 287 -14.57 11.08 6.73
N TYR A 288 -14.69 11.92 5.71
CA TYR A 288 -14.81 13.36 5.90
C TYR A 288 -16.06 13.71 6.73
N LEU A 289 -17.19 13.06 6.47
CA LEU A 289 -18.40 13.24 7.27
C LEU A 289 -18.14 12.81 8.73
N LEU A 290 -17.60 11.60 8.93
CA LEU A 290 -17.29 11.04 10.25
C LEU A 290 -16.46 12.01 11.12
N VAL A 291 -15.39 12.60 10.57
CA VAL A 291 -14.52 13.47 11.37
C VAL A 291 -15.06 14.88 11.61
N HIS A 292 -16.15 15.28 10.95
CA HIS A 292 -16.77 16.61 11.08
C HIS A 292 -18.15 16.59 11.76
N THR A 293 -18.77 15.43 11.95
CA THR A 293 -20.07 15.31 12.63
C THR A 293 -19.91 14.70 14.01
N ASP A 294 -19.61 13.41 14.07
CA ASP A 294 -19.45 12.65 15.31
C ASP A 294 -18.36 11.60 15.13
N PHE A 295 -17.27 11.77 15.88
CA PHE A 295 -16.14 10.86 15.90
C PHE A 295 -16.19 9.89 17.09
N SER A 296 -17.39 9.61 17.63
CA SER A 296 -17.60 8.60 18.68
C SER A 296 -17.16 7.19 18.26
N GLU A 297 -16.94 6.33 19.24
CA GLU A 297 -16.54 4.94 19.00
C GLU A 297 -17.55 4.20 18.12
N GLU A 298 -18.85 4.35 18.40
CA GLU A 298 -19.94 3.76 17.62
C GLU A 298 -19.85 4.15 16.13
N LYS A 299 -19.63 5.44 15.84
CA LYS A 299 -19.50 5.91 14.45
C LYS A 299 -18.21 5.44 13.80
N ARG A 300 -17.10 5.31 14.55
CA ARG A 300 -15.85 4.71 14.03
C ARG A 300 -16.05 3.25 13.66
N ILE A 301 -16.71 2.46 14.51
CA ILE A 301 -17.05 1.06 14.24
C ILE A 301 -17.96 0.97 13.01
N SER A 302 -19.00 1.80 12.94
CA SER A 302 -19.91 1.86 11.80
C SER A 302 -19.18 2.20 10.51
N TYR A 303 -18.26 3.17 10.53
CA TYR A 303 -17.43 3.48 9.37
C TYR A 303 -16.54 2.30 8.95
N SER A 304 -15.87 1.68 9.92
CA SER A 304 -15.01 0.52 9.68
C SER A 304 -15.79 -0.62 9.05
N LYS A 305 -17.00 -0.95 9.55
CA LYS A 305 -17.83 -2.02 9.01
C LYS A 305 -18.42 -1.72 7.63
N ASN A 306 -18.99 -0.52 7.45
CA ASN A 306 -19.82 -0.21 6.28
C ASN A 306 -19.05 0.39 5.09
N TYR A 307 -17.89 0.99 5.33
CA TYR A 307 -17.10 1.64 4.28
C TYR A 307 -15.76 0.97 4.06
N TYR A 308 -15.00 0.70 5.12
CA TYR A 308 -13.70 0.03 5.00
C TYR A 308 -13.91 -1.49 4.78
N GLY A 309 -14.73 -2.13 5.59
CA GLY A 309 -14.94 -3.59 5.59
C GLY A 309 -13.78 -4.33 6.26
N ASN A 310 -13.88 -5.67 6.33
CA ASN A 310 -12.84 -6.56 6.84
C ASN A 310 -12.42 -7.53 5.74
N LEU A 311 -11.81 -7.00 4.67
CA LEU A 311 -11.38 -7.80 3.52
C LEU A 311 -9.90 -8.14 3.65
N SER A 312 -9.51 -9.32 3.18
CA SER A 312 -8.11 -9.69 3.01
C SER A 312 -7.46 -8.77 1.97
N PHE A 313 -6.29 -8.21 2.28
CA PHE A 313 -5.49 -7.48 1.30
C PHE A 313 -5.17 -8.35 0.08
N LEU A 314 -4.98 -9.66 0.26
CA LEU A 314 -4.58 -10.58 -0.80
C LEU A 314 -5.75 -10.90 -1.74
N SER A 315 -6.88 -11.30 -1.16
CA SER A 315 -8.00 -11.88 -1.93
C SER A 315 -9.12 -10.89 -2.20
N GLY A 316 -9.19 -9.77 -1.50
CA GLY A 316 -10.35 -8.87 -1.57
C GLY A 316 -11.65 -9.50 -1.06
N LEU A 317 -11.60 -10.68 -0.44
CA LEU A 317 -12.74 -11.37 0.14
C LEU A 317 -12.84 -11.08 1.65
N PRO A 318 -14.04 -11.19 2.25
CA PRO A 318 -14.20 -11.07 3.70
C PRO A 318 -13.29 -12.04 4.45
N LEU A 319 -12.59 -11.53 5.46
CA LEU A 319 -11.93 -12.35 6.47
C LEU A 319 -13.02 -12.97 7.36
N ILE A 320 -12.94 -14.27 7.59
CA ILE A 320 -13.82 -14.97 8.53
C ILE A 320 -13.47 -14.46 9.94
N GLU A 321 -14.49 -14.02 10.69
CA GLU A 321 -14.35 -13.53 12.08
C GLU A 321 -13.98 -14.65 13.05
#